data_AF-A0A1A2YNB3-F1
#
_entry.id   AF-A0A1A2YNB3-F1
#
_cell.length_a   1.000
_cell.length_b   1.000
_cell.length_c   1.000
_cell.angle_alpha   90.00
_cell.angle_beta   90.00
_cell.angle_gamma   90.00
#
_symmetry.space_group_name_H-M   'P 1'
#
loop_
_entity.id
_entity.type
_entity.pdbx_description
1 polymer ?
#
loop_
_entity_poly.entity_id
_entity_poly.type
_entity_poly.pdbx_seq_one_letter_code
_entity_poly.pdbx_strand_id
1 'polypeptide(L)' 'MIPRLFVGVVGIAIALGVSSAATASASTDPNPFSHLSCACQDSDPPGSPGLRDKINQGIHQGISTPSVAG' A
#
# COMPACT_ATOMS: atom_id res chain seq x y z
N MET A 1 56.41 11.63 18.55
CA MET A 1 55.36 10.96 19.34
C MET A 1 53.97 11.44 18.89
N ILE A 2 53.56 11.12 17.66
CA ILE A 2 52.32 11.59 17.02
C ILE A 2 51.30 10.45 16.67
N PRO A 3 51.60 9.14 16.69
CA PRO A 3 50.67 8.13 16.11
C PRO A 3 49.44 7.84 16.98
N ARG A 4 49.49 8.13 18.28
CA ARG A 4 48.39 7.83 19.23
C ARG A 4 47.27 8.86 19.19
N LEU A 5 47.57 10.09 18.78
CA LEU A 5 46.58 11.16 18.69
C LEU A 5 45.60 10.92 17.54
N PHE A 6 46.10 10.39 16.40
CA PHE A 6 45.25 10.04 15.27
C PHE A 6 44.28 8.89 15.57
N VAL A 7 44.73 7.87 16.30
CA VAL A 7 43.87 6.74 16.72
C VAL A 7 42.74 7.20 17.65
N GLY A 8 43.02 8.13 18.56
CA GLY A 8 42.01 8.69 19.46
C GLY A 8 40.94 9.51 18.72
N VAL A 9 41.35 10.32 17.74
CA VAL A 9 40.44 11.15 16.93
C VAL A 9 39.53 10.30 16.03
N VAL A 10 40.08 9.24 15.41
CA VAL A 10 39.30 8.32 14.57
C VAL A 10 38.25 7.56 15.40
N GLY A 11 38.58 7.13 16.63
CA GLY A 11 37.62 6.44 17.50
C GLY A 11 36.43 7.31 17.92
N ILE A 12 36.65 8.60 18.17
CA ILE A 12 35.60 9.56 18.54
C ILE A 12 34.67 9.86 17.36
N ALA A 13 35.21 9.97 16.14
CA ALA A 13 34.41 10.22 14.94
C ALA A 13 33.44 9.07 14.61
N ILE A 14 33.80 7.83 14.92
CA ILE A 14 32.96 6.64 14.69
C ILE A 14 31.85 6.56 15.75
N ALA A 15 32.12 6.96 17.00
CA ALA A 15 31.11 7.00 18.07
C ALA A 15 30.04 8.09 17.87
N LEU A 16 30.39 9.19 17.19
CA LEU A 16 29.49 10.29 16.85
C LEU A 16 28.65 10.05 15.58
N GLY A 17 28.56 8.78 15.13
CA GLY A 17 27.60 8.26 14.16
C GLY A 17 26.97 9.33 13.28
N VAL A 18 27.72 9.82 12.29
CA VAL A 18 27.17 10.70 11.26
C VAL A 18 26.17 9.88 10.48
N SER A 19 24.95 9.85 10.98
CA SER A 19 23.79 9.32 10.30
C SER A 19 23.47 10.34 9.21
N SER A 20 24.16 10.26 8.08
CA SER A 20 23.67 10.83 6.84
C SER A 20 22.47 9.99 6.43
N ALA A 21 21.36 10.18 7.14
CA ALA A 21 20.05 9.81 6.64
C ALA A 21 19.86 10.67 5.38
N ALA A 22 20.17 10.08 4.23
CA ALA A 22 19.66 10.57 2.97
C ALA A 22 18.14 10.47 3.12
N THR A 23 17.51 11.56 3.56
CA THR A 23 16.07 11.68 3.54
C THR A 23 15.70 11.68 2.06
N ALA A 24 15.26 10.52 1.56
CA ALA A 24 14.51 10.49 0.33
C ALA A 24 13.40 11.53 0.51
N SER A 25 13.40 12.56 -0.35
CA SER A 25 12.38 13.59 -0.30
C SER A 25 11.03 12.88 -0.46
N ALA A 26 10.32 12.72 0.64
CA ALA A 26 8.96 12.21 0.61
C ALA A 26 8.14 13.31 -0.06
N SER A 27 7.93 13.17 -1.36
CA SER A 27 6.95 13.97 -2.09
C SER A 27 5.63 13.75 -1.36
N THR A 28 5.21 14.76 -0.59
CA THR A 28 3.93 14.73 0.09
C THR A 28 2.91 15.03 -0.99
N ASP A 29 2.49 13.98 -1.70
CA ASP A 29 1.36 14.07 -2.60
C ASP A 29 0.18 14.59 -1.78
N PRO A 30 -0.32 15.82 -2.04
CA PRO A 30 -1.39 16.42 -1.26
C PRO A 30 -2.66 15.56 -1.29
N ASN A 31 -2.79 14.71 -2.31
CA ASN A 31 -3.85 13.73 -2.42
C ASN A 31 -3.27 12.37 -2.88
N PRO A 32 -2.89 11.47 -1.95
CA PRO A 32 -2.29 10.17 -2.26
C PRO A 32 -3.20 9.24 -3.10
N PHE A 33 -4.45 9.64 -3.32
CA PHE A 33 -5.44 8.94 -4.11
C PHE A 33 -5.63 9.53 -5.51
N SER A 34 -4.85 10.55 -5.91
CA SER A 34 -4.97 11.19 -7.23
C SER A 34 -4.81 10.23 -8.41
N HIS A 35 -4.16 9.09 -8.16
CA HIS A 35 -3.95 8.03 -9.15
C HIS A 35 -4.95 6.88 -9.04
N LEU A 36 -5.91 6.95 -8.11
CA LEU A 36 -7.00 5.98 -8.03
C LEU A 36 -8.14 6.43 -8.94
N SER A 37 -8.50 5.56 -9.88
CA SER A 37 -9.72 5.70 -10.67
C SER A 37 -10.50 4.39 -10.57
N CYS A 38 -11.82 4.47 -10.41
CA CYS A 38 -12.67 3.30 -10.60
C CYS A 38 -12.74 3.05 -12.11
N ALA A 39 -11.93 2.12 -12.62
CA ALA A 39 -12.08 1.60 -13.98
C ALA A 39 -13.23 0.56 -14.04
N CYS A 40 -14.30 0.86 -13.32
CA CYS A 40 -15.45 0.00 -13.20
C CYS A 40 -16.23 0.16 -14.51
N GLN A 41 -16.34 -0.91 -15.31
CA GLN A 41 -17.19 -0.90 -16.49
C GLN A 41 -18.57 -0.42 -16.05
N ASP A 42 -19.07 0.66 -16.67
CA ASP A 42 -20.37 1.26 -16.35
C ASP A 42 -21.39 0.12 -16.19
N SER A 43 -21.78 -0.10 -14.93
CA SER A 43 -22.75 -1.13 -14.64
C SER A 43 -24.10 -0.61 -15.07
N ASP A 44 -24.94 -1.54 -15.52
CA ASP A 44 -26.35 -1.31 -15.81
C ASP A 44 -26.98 -0.38 -14.74
N PRO A 45 -27.77 0.63 -15.15
CA PRO A 45 -28.28 1.64 -14.22
C PRO A 45 -28.98 1.00 -13.02
N PRO A 46 -28.96 1.66 -11.85
CA PRO A 46 -29.57 1.10 -10.65
C PRO A 46 -31.03 0.74 -10.91
N GLY A 47 -31.39 -0.51 -10.56
CA GLY A 47 -32.73 -1.05 -10.77
C GLY A 47 -33.01 -1.61 -12.16
N SER A 48 -32.03 -1.65 -13.06
CA SER A 48 -32.24 -2.24 -14.38
C SER A 48 -32.61 -3.72 -14.31
N PRO A 49 -33.35 -4.25 -15.30
CA PRO A 49 -33.70 -5.67 -15.34
C PRO A 49 -32.47 -6.57 -15.31
N GLY A 50 -31.44 -6.26 -16.11
CA GLY A 50 -30.20 -7.05 -16.18
C GLY A 50 -29.43 -7.10 -14.86
N LEU A 51 -29.40 -5.97 -14.12
CA LEU A 51 -28.84 -5.95 -12.77
C LEU A 51 -29.62 -6.85 -11.81
N ARG A 52 -30.96 -6.79 -11.85
CA ARG A 52 -31.82 -7.60 -10.98
C ARG A 52 -31.71 -9.09 -11.29
N ASP A 53 -31.66 -9.47 -12.56
CA ASP A 53 -31.49 -10.86 -12.99
C ASP A 53 -30.15 -11.44 -12.50
N LYS A 54 -29.07 -10.67 -12.62
CA LYS A 54 -27.75 -11.07 -12.14
C LYS A 54 -27.70 -11.21 -10.61
N ILE A 55 -28.39 -10.35 -9.88
CA ILE A 55 -28.55 -10.47 -8.42
C ILE A 55 -29.29 -11.76 -8.07
N ASN A 56 -30.45 -12.00 -8.70
CA ASN A 56 -31.24 -13.22 -8.47
C ASN A 56 -30.43 -14.48 -8.77
N GLN A 57 -29.71 -14.49 -9.90
CA GLN A 57 -28.84 -15.59 -10.27
C GLN A 57 -27.78 -15.87 -9.18
N GLY A 58 -27.10 -14.83 -8.69
CA GLY A 58 -26.09 -14.97 -7.63
C GLY A 58 -26.67 -15.53 -6.32
N ILE A 59 -27.87 -15.08 -5.92
CA ILE A 59 -28.58 -15.61 -4.75
C ILE A 59 -28.89 -17.10 -4.93
N HIS A 60 -29.47 -17.46 -6.08
CA HIS A 60 -29.78 -18.86 -6.38
C HIS A 60 -28.52 -19.74 -6.38
N GLN A 61 -27.41 -19.25 -6.94
CA GLN A 61 -26.14 -19.95 -6.91
C GLN A 61 -25.63 -20.16 -5.48
N GLY A 62 -25.62 -19.11 -4.64
CA GLY A 62 -25.14 -19.20 -3.25
C GLY A 62 -25.99 -20.12 -2.35
N ILE A 63 -27.30 -20.16 -2.58
CA ILE A 63 -28.19 -21.09 -1.86
C ILE A 63 -28.00 -22.53 -2.36
N SER A 64 -27.77 -22.70 -3.66
CA SER A 64 -27.61 -24.02 -4.27
C SER A 64 -26.21 -24.61 -4.06
N THR A 65 -25.20 -23.79 -3.73
CA THR A 65 -23.87 -24.29 -3.39
C THR A 65 -23.92 -24.98 -2.03
N PRO A 66 -23.55 -26.27 -1.94
CA PRO A 66 -23.44 -26.94 -0.66
C PRO A 66 -22.41 -26.20 0.20
N SER A 67 -22.75 -25.95 1.46
CA SER A 67 -21.81 -25.38 2.43
C SER A 67 -20.61 -26.32 2.54
N VAL A 68 -19.46 -25.90 2.01
CA VAL A 68 -18.20 -26.55 2.35
C VAL A 68 -17.89 -26.12 3.77
N ALA A 69 -18.32 -26.94 4.74
CA ALA A 69 -17.83 -26.84 6.10
C ALA A 69 -16.32 -27.16 6.03
N GLY A 70 -15.49 -26.12 6.11
CA GLY A 70 -14.05 -26.25 6.32
C GLY A 70 -13.74 -26.75 7.72
#